data_AF-A0A8X7CV23-F1
#
_entry.id   AF-A0A8X7CV23-F1
#
_cell.length_a   1.000
_cell.length_b   1.000
_cell.length_c   1.000
_cell.angle_alpha   90.00
_cell.angle_beta   90.00
_cell.angle_gamma   90.00
#
_symmetry.space_group_name_H-M   'P 1'
#
loop_
_entity.id
_entity.type
_entity.pdbx_description
1 polymer ?
#
loop_
_entity_poly.entity_id
_entity_poly.type
_entity_poly.pdbx_seq_one_letter_code
_entity_poly.pdbx_strand_id
1 'polypeptide(L)'
;MGEKKLKAAVVLSGCGHLDGAEVREAVLSLLVLDQQDVDVKCFAPDINITQVMNHKTKEAVKEKRNVLVEAARIARGEIYDLKGAKAENFDMLVVSGGYGVAKNLSDLSENKDMVTVMPEFERLVSEFSVTKKPIGAICISPAIIVSILSSKIGKEESKVKVTIGDDREQLIEKLGGEHIKCDTGLSIEDEEHNVFSCSAYMRSDESIYSVYQGIKHMIDSMIDTQGLPHAIHITTAEATDRSSAVKMVKNAKANLSEVKNILVDAGYTGENFATQIKKTIVATVEVIKQK
;
A
#
# COMPACT_ATOMS: atom_id res chain seq x y z
N MET A 1 25.49 7.66 12.92
CA MET A 1 24.78 6.57 12.24
C MET A 1 23.87 7.22 11.22
N GLY A 2 24.01 6.91 9.93
CA GLY A 2 23.08 7.42 8.93
C GLY A 2 21.67 6.86 9.19
N GLU A 3 20.64 7.68 9.06
CA GLU A 3 19.25 7.23 9.18
C GLU A 3 19.00 6.12 8.15
N LYS A 4 18.44 4.99 8.62
CA LYS A 4 18.06 3.89 7.74
C LYS A 4 16.79 4.33 7.00
N LYS A 5 16.95 4.73 5.74
CA LYS A 5 15.84 5.06 4.83
C LYS A 5 15.00 3.80 4.59
N LEU A 6 13.67 3.93 4.68
CA LEU A 6 12.75 2.85 4.32
C LEU A 6 12.90 2.50 2.84
N LYS A 7 12.63 1.24 2.48
CA LYS A 7 12.73 0.75 1.10
C LYS A 7 11.41 0.19 0.59
N ALA A 8 10.97 0.63 -0.59
CA ALA A 8 9.79 0.10 -1.25
C ALA A 8 10.14 -0.61 -2.57
N ALA A 9 9.58 -1.80 -2.77
CA ALA A 9 9.49 -2.41 -4.08
C ALA A 9 8.21 -1.93 -4.77
N VAL A 10 8.30 -1.43 -6.00
CA VAL A 10 7.13 -1.03 -6.81
C VAL A 10 7.02 -1.95 -8.00
N VAL A 11 5.93 -2.72 -8.12
CA VAL A 11 5.70 -3.61 -9.25
C VAL A 11 4.84 -2.92 -10.30
N LEU A 12 5.33 -2.94 -11.55
CA LEU A 12 4.69 -2.40 -12.74
C LEU A 12 4.41 -3.53 -13.74
N SER A 13 3.38 -3.34 -14.57
CA SER A 13 2.92 -4.34 -15.54
C SER A 13 3.03 -3.88 -17.00
N GLY A 14 3.74 -2.78 -17.26
CA GLY A 14 3.91 -2.15 -18.58
C GLY A 14 3.79 -0.62 -18.46
N CYS A 15 3.37 0.08 -19.52
CA CYS A 15 3.19 1.54 -19.50
C CYS A 15 1.94 1.98 -20.29
N GLY A 16 0.78 1.91 -19.65
CA GLY A 16 -0.52 2.24 -20.26
C GLY A 16 -1.66 1.46 -19.61
N HIS A 17 -2.73 2.13 -19.20
CA HIS A 17 -3.77 1.48 -18.38
C HIS A 17 -4.51 0.31 -19.06
N LEU A 18 -4.50 0.18 -20.41
CA LEU A 18 -5.21 -0.89 -21.12
C LEU A 18 -4.35 -2.15 -21.36
N ASP A 19 -3.02 -2.02 -21.31
CA ASP A 19 -2.06 -3.08 -21.66
C ASP A 19 -0.85 -3.17 -20.71
N GLY A 20 -0.82 -2.35 -19.65
CA GLY A 20 0.26 -2.23 -18.68
C GLY A 20 -0.20 -1.57 -17.38
N ALA A 21 0.75 -0.91 -16.70
CA ALA A 21 0.46 -0.16 -15.49
C ALA A 21 -0.32 1.13 -15.81
N GLU A 22 -1.25 1.51 -14.94
CA GLU A 22 -1.87 2.84 -15.00
C GLU A 22 -0.80 3.89 -14.65
N VAL A 23 -0.49 4.76 -15.62
CA VAL A 23 0.69 5.64 -15.57
C VAL A 23 0.57 6.66 -14.45
N ARG A 24 -0.63 7.19 -14.21
CA ARG A 24 -0.85 8.22 -13.18
C ARG A 24 -0.77 7.59 -11.79
N GLU A 25 -1.38 6.42 -11.57
CA GLU A 25 -1.29 5.68 -10.32
C GLU A 25 0.17 5.34 -9.98
N ALA A 26 0.93 4.85 -10.97
CA ALA A 26 2.35 4.56 -10.79
C ALA A 26 3.14 5.83 -10.43
N VAL A 27 2.99 6.92 -11.18
CA VAL A 27 3.70 8.19 -10.93
C VAL A 27 3.30 8.81 -9.59
N LEU A 28 2.02 8.78 -9.22
CA LEU A 28 1.53 9.30 -7.94
C LEU A 28 2.04 8.45 -6.78
N SER A 29 2.15 7.13 -6.95
CA SER A 29 2.76 6.26 -5.93
C SER A 29 4.23 6.62 -5.70
N LEU A 30 5.00 6.78 -6.79
CA LEU A 30 6.40 7.21 -6.73
C LEU A 30 6.55 8.59 -6.08
N LEU A 31 5.66 9.53 -6.40
CA LEU A 31 5.64 10.87 -5.80
C LEU A 31 5.42 10.81 -4.29
N VAL A 32 4.45 10.02 -3.81
CA VAL A 32 4.16 9.95 -2.37
C VAL A 32 5.29 9.24 -1.63
N LEU A 33 5.86 8.17 -2.19
CA LEU A 33 7.02 7.50 -1.61
C LEU A 33 8.23 8.45 -1.50
N ASP A 34 8.47 9.28 -2.53
CA ASP A 34 9.53 10.30 -2.50
C ASP A 34 9.27 11.40 -1.47
N GLN A 35 8.01 11.86 -1.33
CA GLN A 35 7.61 12.83 -0.30
C GLN A 35 7.89 12.34 1.13
N GLN A 36 7.89 11.03 1.33
CA GLN A 36 8.12 10.37 2.61
C GLN A 36 9.57 9.89 2.80
N ASP A 37 10.47 10.30 1.91
CA ASP A 37 11.86 9.86 1.89
C ASP A 37 11.97 8.32 1.94
N VAL A 38 11.27 7.62 1.05
CA VAL A 38 11.39 6.17 0.85
C VAL A 38 12.28 5.90 -0.37
N ASP A 39 13.25 4.98 -0.23
CA ASP A 39 14.10 4.51 -1.32
C ASP A 39 13.34 3.47 -2.16
N VAL A 40 13.19 3.72 -3.46
CA VAL A 40 12.30 2.94 -4.34
C VAL A 40 13.09 2.15 -5.37
N LYS A 41 12.70 0.89 -5.57
CA LYS A 41 13.08 0.13 -6.77
C LYS A 41 11.86 -0.37 -7.51
N CYS A 42 11.80 -0.08 -8.80
CA CYS A 42 10.75 -0.56 -9.69
C CYS A 42 11.10 -1.95 -10.23
N PHE A 43 10.08 -2.79 -10.40
CA PHE A 43 10.19 -4.13 -10.94
C PHE A 43 9.10 -4.40 -11.97
N ALA A 44 9.44 -5.14 -13.01
CA ALA A 44 8.48 -5.65 -14.00
C ALA A 44 9.03 -6.95 -14.61
N PRO A 45 8.17 -7.90 -15.02
CA PRO A 45 8.65 -9.13 -15.64
C PRO A 45 9.18 -8.88 -17.05
N ASP A 46 10.28 -9.54 -17.42
CA ASP A 46 10.85 -9.51 -18.77
C ASP A 46 10.08 -10.46 -19.72
N ILE A 47 8.85 -10.07 -20.07
CA ILE A 47 7.92 -10.84 -20.91
C ILE A 47 7.28 -9.96 -21.98
N ASN A 48 6.66 -10.56 -22.99
CA ASN A 48 5.82 -9.82 -23.93
C ASN A 48 4.51 -9.36 -23.27
N ILE A 49 4.04 -8.17 -23.63
CA ILE A 49 2.68 -7.71 -23.31
C ILE A 49 1.68 -8.62 -24.02
N THR A 50 0.67 -9.12 -23.30
CA THR A 50 -0.34 -10.07 -23.80
C THR A 50 -1.15 -9.50 -24.97
N GLN A 51 -1.54 -8.23 -24.87
CA GLN A 51 -2.31 -7.53 -25.91
C GLN A 51 -1.92 -6.05 -25.93
N VAL A 52 -1.26 -5.60 -26.99
CA VAL A 52 -0.88 -4.18 -27.15
C VAL A 52 -2.10 -3.37 -27.59
N MET A 53 -2.37 -2.25 -26.91
CA MET A 53 -3.58 -1.47 -27.08
C MET A 53 -3.27 -0.05 -27.58
N ASN A 54 -3.94 0.37 -28.64
CA ASN A 54 -4.00 1.78 -29.00
C ASN A 54 -4.93 2.49 -28.01
N HIS A 55 -4.37 3.28 -27.11
CA HIS A 55 -5.13 3.95 -26.05
C HIS A 55 -6.07 5.06 -26.56
N LYS A 56 -5.88 5.54 -27.79
CA LYS A 56 -6.77 6.54 -28.41
C LYS A 56 -8.01 5.88 -29.02
N THR A 57 -7.83 4.80 -29.78
CA THR A 57 -8.95 4.08 -30.43
C THR A 57 -9.58 3.03 -29.52
N LYS A 58 -8.87 2.63 -28.45
CA LYS A 58 -9.22 1.52 -27.54
C LYS A 58 -9.22 0.15 -28.23
N GLU A 59 -8.50 0.02 -29.33
CA GLU A 59 -8.43 -1.21 -30.11
C GLU A 59 -7.05 -1.89 -29.97
N ALA A 60 -7.05 -3.21 -30.06
CA ALA A 60 -5.82 -3.98 -30.10
C ALA A 60 -5.06 -3.75 -31.41
N VAL A 61 -3.74 -3.66 -31.33
CA VAL A 61 -2.85 -3.51 -32.49
C VAL A 61 -1.95 -4.72 -32.63
N LYS A 62 -1.57 -5.05 -33.88
CA LYS A 62 -0.68 -6.18 -34.20
C LYS A 62 0.80 -5.80 -34.02
N GLU A 63 1.14 -5.30 -32.84
CA GLU A 63 2.50 -4.96 -32.42
C GLU A 63 2.96 -5.90 -31.30
N LYS A 64 4.28 -6.03 -31.13
CA LYS A 64 4.87 -6.71 -29.98
C LYS A 64 5.65 -5.70 -29.17
N ARG A 65 5.42 -5.71 -27.86
CA ARG A 65 6.12 -4.89 -26.86
C ARG A 65 6.44 -5.76 -25.66
N ASN A 66 7.45 -5.35 -24.90
CA ASN A 66 7.90 -6.05 -23.71
C ASN A 66 7.51 -5.28 -22.45
N VAL A 67 7.02 -5.98 -21.44
CA VAL A 67 6.50 -5.41 -20.19
C VAL A 67 7.59 -4.62 -19.44
N LEU A 68 8.77 -5.21 -19.23
CA LEU A 68 9.90 -4.54 -18.56
C LEU A 68 10.40 -3.32 -19.36
N VAL A 69 10.59 -3.47 -20.67
CA VAL A 69 11.05 -2.38 -21.55
C VAL A 69 10.08 -1.20 -21.54
N GLU A 70 8.78 -1.46 -21.59
CA GLU A 70 7.79 -0.38 -21.58
C GLU A 70 7.64 0.24 -20.18
N ALA A 71 7.67 -0.57 -19.10
CA ALA A 71 7.64 -0.07 -17.73
C ALA A 71 8.87 0.79 -17.38
N ALA A 72 10.03 0.56 -18.02
CA ALA A 72 11.21 1.41 -17.89
C ALA A 72 10.96 2.89 -18.26
N ARG A 73 9.93 3.17 -19.07
CA ARG A 73 9.50 4.54 -19.39
C ARG A 73 9.01 5.29 -18.15
N ILE A 74 8.25 4.61 -17.28
CA ILE A 74 7.76 5.17 -16.00
C ILE A 74 8.93 5.35 -15.04
N ALA A 75 9.77 4.31 -14.91
CA ALA A 75 10.89 4.28 -13.97
C ALA A 75 12.14 5.05 -14.44
N ARG A 76 12.10 5.71 -15.60
CA ARG A 76 13.23 6.43 -16.21
C ARG A 76 14.49 5.58 -16.36
N GLY A 77 14.33 4.29 -16.65
CA GLY A 77 15.41 3.31 -16.79
C GLY A 77 15.81 2.59 -15.48
N GLU A 78 15.42 3.09 -14.31
CA GLU A 78 15.72 2.48 -13.00
C GLU A 78 14.69 1.40 -12.65
N ILE A 79 14.68 0.33 -13.45
CA ILE A 79 13.78 -0.81 -13.29
C ILE A 79 14.55 -2.12 -13.43
N TYR A 80 14.11 -3.14 -12.71
CA TYR A 80 14.75 -4.44 -12.64
C TYR A 80 13.76 -5.55 -12.98
N ASP A 81 14.27 -6.69 -13.45
CA ASP A 81 13.45 -7.88 -13.67
C ASP A 81 12.80 -8.32 -12.34
N LEU A 82 11.48 -8.53 -12.36
CA LEU A 82 10.68 -9.03 -11.24
C LEU A 82 11.25 -10.32 -10.65
N LYS A 83 11.88 -11.18 -11.46
CA LYS A 83 12.56 -12.39 -10.99
C LYS A 83 13.65 -12.11 -9.94
N GLY A 84 14.29 -10.93 -10.02
CA GLY A 84 15.33 -10.50 -9.08
C GLY A 84 14.81 -9.88 -7.78
N ALA A 85 13.50 -9.60 -7.69
CA ALA A 85 12.91 -9.00 -6.50
C ALA A 85 12.87 -10.01 -5.34
N LYS A 86 13.28 -9.58 -4.14
CA LYS A 86 13.23 -10.37 -2.91
C LYS A 86 12.72 -9.51 -1.76
N ALA A 87 11.71 -9.98 -1.03
CA ALA A 87 11.09 -9.17 0.03
C ALA A 87 12.06 -8.82 1.17
N GLU A 88 13.12 -9.60 1.40
CA GLU A 88 14.15 -9.31 2.42
C GLU A 88 14.85 -7.95 2.23
N ASN A 89 14.89 -7.44 0.99
CA ASN A 89 15.59 -6.21 0.64
C ASN A 89 14.75 -4.93 0.79
N PHE A 90 13.47 -5.07 1.11
CA PHE A 90 12.50 -3.98 1.14
C PHE A 90 11.71 -4.02 2.44
N ASP A 91 11.19 -2.87 2.86
CA ASP A 91 10.32 -2.77 4.03
C ASP A 91 8.83 -2.85 3.60
N MET A 92 8.49 -2.53 2.35
CA MET A 92 7.11 -2.62 1.81
C MET A 92 7.03 -2.92 0.31
N LEU A 93 5.87 -3.38 -0.15
CA LEU A 93 5.52 -3.64 -1.55
C LEU A 93 4.37 -2.73 -1.98
N VAL A 94 4.49 -2.08 -3.14
CA VAL A 94 3.39 -1.36 -3.80
C VAL A 94 3.16 -1.93 -5.19
N VAL A 95 1.91 -2.21 -5.53
CA VAL A 95 1.50 -2.70 -6.86
C VAL A 95 0.54 -1.70 -7.48
N SER A 96 1.01 -0.98 -8.50
CA SER A 96 0.17 -0.07 -9.29
C SER A 96 -0.96 -0.84 -9.97
N GLY A 97 -2.09 -0.21 -10.28
CA GLY A 97 -3.15 -0.82 -11.06
C GLY A 97 -2.88 -0.83 -12.57
N GLY A 98 -3.96 -0.73 -13.34
CA GLY A 98 -3.96 -0.89 -14.79
C GLY A 98 -4.25 -2.33 -15.21
N TYR A 99 -4.87 -2.48 -16.38
CA TYR A 99 -5.32 -3.76 -16.90
C TYR A 99 -4.16 -4.73 -17.23
N GLY A 100 -2.94 -4.21 -17.37
CA GLY A 100 -1.74 -5.05 -17.47
C GLY A 100 -1.54 -5.96 -16.25
N VAL A 101 -2.01 -5.57 -15.07
CA VAL A 101 -1.95 -6.46 -13.90
C VAL A 101 -2.81 -7.71 -14.11
N ALA A 102 -4.03 -7.52 -14.62
CA ALA A 102 -4.99 -8.60 -14.90
C ALA A 102 -4.72 -9.40 -16.20
N LYS A 103 -3.76 -8.94 -17.03
CA LYS A 103 -3.43 -9.53 -18.35
C LYS A 103 -2.02 -10.08 -18.46
N ASN A 104 -1.06 -9.41 -17.83
CA ASN A 104 0.37 -9.72 -17.93
C ASN A 104 0.90 -10.39 -16.66
N LEU A 105 0.35 -10.04 -15.48
CA LEU A 105 0.75 -10.65 -14.19
C LEU A 105 -0.20 -11.79 -13.76
N SER A 106 -1.36 -11.92 -14.41
CA SER A 106 -2.33 -12.99 -14.20
C SER A 106 -3.19 -13.19 -15.45
N ASP A 107 -4.07 -14.18 -15.42
CA ASP A 107 -5.11 -14.41 -16.42
C ASP A 107 -6.52 -14.02 -15.93
N LEU A 108 -6.62 -13.12 -14.95
CA LEU A 108 -7.90 -12.66 -14.40
C LEU A 108 -8.84 -12.11 -15.49
N SER A 109 -8.29 -11.43 -16.50
CA SER A 109 -9.06 -10.88 -17.62
C SER A 109 -9.66 -11.93 -18.58
N GLU A 110 -9.30 -13.21 -18.44
CA GLU A 110 -9.81 -14.30 -19.28
C GLU A 110 -11.14 -14.89 -18.77
N ASN A 111 -11.71 -14.38 -17.66
CA ASN A 111 -12.99 -14.82 -17.07
C ASN A 111 -13.06 -16.34 -16.80
N LYS A 112 -11.97 -16.92 -16.30
CA LYS A 112 -11.92 -18.33 -15.88
C LYS A 112 -12.43 -18.50 -14.44
N ASP A 113 -12.84 -19.72 -14.09
CA ASP A 113 -13.26 -20.07 -12.73
C ASP A 113 -12.13 -19.96 -11.69
N MET A 114 -10.87 -20.14 -12.13
CA MET A 114 -9.68 -20.02 -11.30
C MET A 114 -8.68 -19.08 -11.96
N VAL A 115 -8.18 -18.12 -11.19
CA VAL A 115 -7.14 -17.17 -11.62
C VAL A 115 -5.77 -17.79 -11.39
N THR A 116 -4.97 -17.82 -12.46
CA THR A 116 -3.55 -18.15 -12.43
C THR A 116 -2.74 -16.87 -12.39
N VAL A 117 -1.83 -16.79 -11.43
CA VAL A 117 -0.93 -15.65 -11.27
C VAL A 117 0.47 -16.05 -11.74
N MET A 118 1.22 -15.11 -12.32
CA MET A 118 2.61 -15.32 -12.68
C MET A 118 3.45 -15.75 -11.46
N PRO A 119 4.25 -16.84 -11.56
CA PRO A 119 4.97 -17.40 -10.41
C PRO A 119 5.88 -16.41 -9.69
N GLU A 120 6.60 -15.56 -10.43
CA GLU A 120 7.52 -14.57 -9.86
C GLU A 120 6.78 -13.52 -9.03
N PHE A 121 5.59 -13.11 -9.49
CA PHE A 121 4.75 -12.16 -8.78
C PHE A 121 4.11 -12.80 -7.54
N GLU A 122 3.55 -14.00 -7.69
CA GLU A 122 2.98 -14.77 -6.58
C GLU A 122 4.00 -15.00 -5.47
N ARG A 123 5.22 -15.40 -5.84
CA ARG A 123 6.34 -15.59 -4.90
C ARG A 123 6.62 -14.29 -4.14
N LEU A 124 6.80 -13.17 -4.84
CA LEU A 124 7.14 -11.90 -4.19
C LEU A 124 6.08 -11.48 -3.17
N VAL A 125 4.79 -11.48 -3.57
CA VAL A 125 3.67 -11.15 -2.67
C VAL A 125 3.64 -12.08 -1.46
N SER A 126 3.87 -13.38 -1.67
CA SER A 126 3.94 -14.37 -0.59
C SER A 126 5.07 -14.09 0.39
N GLU A 127 6.27 -13.72 -0.09
CA GLU A 127 7.41 -13.38 0.75
C GLU A 127 7.11 -12.15 1.64
N PHE A 128 6.45 -11.10 1.10
CA PHE A 128 6.03 -9.95 1.89
C PHE A 128 4.98 -10.33 2.94
N SER A 129 4.00 -11.15 2.58
CA SER A 129 2.94 -11.59 3.50
C SER A 129 3.47 -12.44 4.65
N VAL A 130 4.34 -13.43 4.37
CA VAL A 130 4.97 -14.29 5.40
C VAL A 130 5.84 -13.48 6.35
N THR A 131 6.52 -12.45 5.83
CA THR A 131 7.34 -11.55 6.66
C THR A 131 6.54 -10.42 7.32
N LYS A 132 5.21 -10.43 7.18
CA LYS A 132 4.29 -9.43 7.73
C LYS A 132 4.69 -7.99 7.35
N LYS A 133 5.22 -7.79 6.15
CA LYS A 133 5.56 -6.48 5.60
C LYS A 133 4.39 -5.90 4.81
N PRO A 134 4.16 -4.56 4.82
CA PRO A 134 3.02 -3.95 4.15
C PRO A 134 2.97 -4.25 2.65
N ILE A 135 1.78 -4.59 2.16
CA ILE A 135 1.47 -4.75 0.74
C ILE A 135 0.37 -3.74 0.36
N GLY A 136 0.73 -2.73 -0.43
CA GLY A 136 -0.20 -1.76 -1.00
C GLY A 136 -0.63 -2.15 -2.42
N ALA A 137 -1.93 -2.13 -2.69
CA ALA A 137 -2.49 -2.49 -3.99
C ALA A 137 -3.51 -1.48 -4.48
N ILE A 138 -3.37 -1.05 -5.74
CA ILE A 138 -4.14 0.06 -6.30
C ILE A 138 -5.06 -0.44 -7.42
N CYS A 139 -6.29 0.08 -7.49
CA CYS A 139 -7.26 -0.19 -8.55
C CYS A 139 -7.64 -1.67 -8.66
N ILE A 140 -7.21 -2.40 -9.68
CA ILE A 140 -7.53 -3.83 -9.88
C ILE A 140 -6.55 -4.77 -9.17
N SER A 141 -5.37 -4.27 -8.80
CA SER A 141 -4.32 -5.06 -8.13
C SER A 141 -4.78 -5.76 -6.84
N PRO A 142 -5.67 -5.19 -6.00
CA PRO A 142 -6.16 -5.86 -4.80
C PRO A 142 -6.84 -7.21 -5.10
N ALA A 143 -7.52 -7.36 -6.25
CA ALA A 143 -8.12 -8.63 -6.66
C ALA A 143 -7.05 -9.72 -6.83
N ILE A 144 -5.90 -9.38 -7.42
CA ILE A 144 -4.79 -10.33 -7.59
C ILE A 144 -4.13 -10.64 -6.26
N ILE A 145 -3.96 -9.65 -5.37
CA ILE A 145 -3.44 -9.89 -4.01
C ILE A 145 -4.33 -10.87 -3.25
N VAL A 146 -5.66 -10.66 -3.29
CA VAL A 146 -6.62 -11.60 -2.68
C VAL A 146 -6.48 -12.99 -3.27
N SER A 147 -6.43 -13.13 -4.60
CA SER A 147 -6.27 -14.43 -5.25
C SER A 147 -5.01 -15.17 -4.81
N ILE A 148 -3.89 -14.46 -4.61
CA ILE A 148 -2.64 -15.05 -4.12
C ILE A 148 -2.79 -15.48 -2.67
N LEU A 149 -3.22 -14.58 -1.80
CA LEU A 149 -3.21 -14.80 -0.35
C LEU A 149 -4.30 -15.76 0.12
N SER A 150 -5.51 -15.69 -0.43
CA SER A 150 -6.61 -16.60 -0.10
C SER A 150 -6.34 -18.05 -0.50
N SER A 151 -5.41 -18.29 -1.44
CA SER A 151 -4.96 -19.66 -1.78
C SER A 151 -4.02 -20.27 -0.72
N LYS A 152 -3.45 -19.43 0.17
CA LYS A 152 -2.44 -19.81 1.17
C LYS A 152 -2.98 -19.75 2.60
N ILE A 153 -3.98 -18.92 2.83
CA ILE A 153 -4.72 -18.81 4.08
C ILE A 153 -5.63 -20.04 4.24
N GLY A 154 -5.65 -20.64 5.43
CA GLY A 154 -6.50 -21.80 5.71
C GLY A 154 -7.99 -21.43 5.63
N LYS A 155 -8.86 -22.38 5.26
CA LYS A 155 -10.32 -22.13 5.17
C LYS A 155 -10.98 -21.67 6.49
N GLU A 156 -10.31 -21.85 7.62
CA GLU A 156 -10.76 -21.46 8.96
C GLU A 156 -10.14 -20.14 9.45
N GLU A 157 -9.19 -19.56 8.70
CA GLU A 157 -8.57 -18.27 9.00
C GLU A 157 -9.42 -17.11 8.45
N SER A 158 -9.12 -15.89 8.89
CA SER A 158 -9.82 -14.69 8.43
C SER A 158 -9.49 -14.36 6.98
N LYS A 159 -10.44 -13.71 6.29
CA LYS A 159 -10.27 -13.32 4.88
C LYS A 159 -9.47 -12.03 4.76
N VAL A 160 -8.68 -11.93 3.69
CA VAL A 160 -8.02 -10.67 3.33
C VAL A 160 -9.07 -9.63 2.93
N LYS A 161 -9.02 -8.48 3.61
CA LYS A 161 -9.91 -7.34 3.38
C LYS A 161 -9.27 -6.38 2.39
N VAL A 162 -9.98 -6.05 1.31
CA VAL A 162 -9.52 -5.09 0.31
C VAL A 162 -10.66 -4.23 -0.21
N THR A 163 -10.32 -3.10 -0.83
CA THR A 163 -11.28 -2.30 -1.62
C THR A 163 -10.86 -2.25 -3.07
N ILE A 164 -11.84 -2.35 -3.95
CA ILE A 164 -11.72 -1.95 -5.36
C ILE A 164 -12.77 -0.88 -5.70
N GLY A 165 -13.22 -0.14 -4.68
CA GLY A 165 -14.25 0.89 -4.79
C GLY A 165 -15.62 0.35 -4.40
N ASP A 166 -16.43 -0.03 -5.38
CA ASP A 166 -17.82 -0.45 -5.17
C ASP A 166 -18.06 -1.96 -5.31
N ASP A 167 -17.15 -2.68 -5.98
CA ASP A 167 -17.21 -4.12 -6.31
C ASP A 167 -18.63 -4.69 -6.61
N ARG A 168 -19.31 -4.11 -7.61
CA ARG A 168 -20.69 -4.52 -7.95
C ARG A 168 -20.80 -5.97 -8.40
N GLU A 169 -19.71 -6.56 -8.88
CA GLU A 169 -19.66 -7.93 -9.38
C GLU A 169 -19.20 -8.94 -8.34
N GLN A 170 -18.94 -8.50 -7.10
CA GLN A 170 -18.44 -9.32 -5.99
C GLN A 170 -17.19 -10.10 -6.39
N LEU A 171 -16.28 -9.45 -7.13
CA LEU A 171 -15.06 -10.04 -7.62
C LEU A 171 -14.17 -10.48 -6.45
N ILE A 172 -14.06 -9.66 -5.41
CA ILE A 172 -13.21 -9.94 -4.26
C ILE A 172 -13.72 -11.16 -3.49
N GLU A 173 -15.03 -11.27 -3.25
CA GLU A 173 -15.60 -12.44 -2.59
C GLU A 173 -15.43 -13.72 -3.41
N LYS A 174 -15.57 -13.65 -4.74
CA LYS A 174 -15.31 -14.78 -5.65
C LYS A 174 -13.86 -15.26 -5.59
N LEU A 175 -12.91 -14.36 -5.37
CA LEU A 175 -11.50 -14.67 -5.19
C LEU A 175 -11.14 -15.10 -3.75
N GLY A 176 -12.13 -15.14 -2.86
CA GLY A 176 -11.95 -15.62 -1.48
C GLY A 176 -11.57 -14.53 -0.47
N GLY A 177 -11.68 -13.25 -0.83
CA GLY A 177 -11.46 -12.11 0.06
C GLY A 177 -12.76 -11.57 0.67
N GLU A 178 -12.64 -10.41 1.31
CA GLU A 178 -13.75 -9.60 1.82
C GLU A 178 -13.65 -8.19 1.24
N HIS A 179 -14.67 -7.73 0.50
CA HIS A 179 -14.69 -6.38 -0.03
C HIS A 179 -15.18 -5.37 1.01
N ILE A 180 -14.44 -4.28 1.18
CA ILE A 180 -14.90 -3.10 1.92
C ILE A 180 -15.07 -1.96 0.93
N LYS A 181 -16.31 -1.44 0.85
CA LYS A 181 -16.60 -0.27 0.03
C LYS A 181 -15.80 0.94 0.53
N CYS A 182 -15.11 1.63 -0.37
CA CYS A 182 -14.26 2.78 -0.03
C CYS A 182 -14.37 3.89 -1.08
N ASP A 183 -14.40 5.13 -0.63
CA ASP A 183 -14.39 6.31 -1.49
C ASP A 183 -13.01 6.52 -2.11
N THR A 184 -12.96 7.16 -3.29
CA THR A 184 -11.72 7.27 -4.09
C THR A 184 -10.61 8.04 -3.38
N GLY A 185 -10.96 9.03 -2.56
CA GLY A 185 -10.00 9.81 -1.77
C GLY A 185 -9.45 9.12 -0.53
N LEU A 186 -9.86 7.88 -0.26
CA LEU A 186 -9.47 7.09 0.91
C LEU A 186 -8.88 5.75 0.49
N SER A 187 -8.36 5.02 1.47
CA SER A 187 -7.91 3.64 1.36
C SER A 187 -8.47 2.82 2.52
N ILE A 188 -8.32 1.51 2.44
CA ILE A 188 -8.55 0.62 3.57
C ILE A 188 -7.25 -0.06 4.00
N GLU A 189 -7.26 -0.55 5.24
CA GLU A 189 -6.20 -1.32 5.85
C GLU A 189 -6.78 -2.62 6.40
N ASP A 190 -6.11 -3.73 6.11
CA ASP A 190 -6.28 -5.01 6.76
C ASP A 190 -5.08 -5.23 7.69
N GLU A 191 -5.26 -4.87 8.96
CA GLU A 191 -4.24 -4.95 10.00
C GLU A 191 -3.74 -6.40 10.21
N GLU A 192 -4.59 -7.40 10.01
CA GLU A 192 -4.26 -8.80 10.29
C GLU A 192 -3.30 -9.38 9.24
N HIS A 193 -3.53 -9.00 7.97
CA HIS A 193 -2.75 -9.45 6.83
C HIS A 193 -1.69 -8.43 6.37
N ASN A 194 -1.67 -7.23 6.95
CA ASN A 194 -0.83 -6.10 6.59
C ASN A 194 -1.01 -5.69 5.11
N VAL A 195 -2.27 -5.66 4.65
CA VAL A 195 -2.65 -5.34 3.26
C VAL A 195 -3.38 -4.00 3.22
N PHE A 196 -2.99 -3.15 2.29
CA PHE A 196 -3.57 -1.82 2.10
C PHE A 196 -4.09 -1.72 0.67
N SER A 197 -5.24 -1.07 0.49
CA SER A 197 -5.78 -0.90 -0.86
C SER A 197 -6.57 0.37 -1.05
N CYS A 198 -6.51 0.93 -2.26
CA CYS A 198 -7.34 2.05 -2.68
C CYS A 198 -7.88 1.86 -4.10
N SER A 199 -9.01 2.49 -4.38
CA SER A 199 -9.81 2.21 -5.58
C SER A 199 -9.32 2.93 -6.84
N ALA A 200 -8.69 4.10 -6.71
CA ALA A 200 -8.13 4.88 -7.82
C ALA A 200 -9.07 4.94 -9.06
N TYR A 201 -8.62 4.52 -10.25
CA TYR A 201 -9.41 4.59 -11.48
C TYR A 201 -10.44 3.44 -11.67
N MET A 202 -10.81 2.71 -10.62
CA MET A 202 -11.95 1.77 -10.67
C MET A 202 -13.29 2.46 -10.96
N ARG A 203 -13.35 3.79 -10.80
CA ARG A 203 -14.50 4.65 -11.16
C ARG A 203 -14.14 5.54 -12.34
N SER A 204 -15.07 5.72 -13.28
CA SER A 204 -14.83 6.38 -14.57
C SER A 204 -14.72 7.91 -14.52
N ASP A 205 -15.30 8.55 -13.50
CA ASP A 205 -15.47 10.01 -13.42
C ASP A 205 -14.58 10.67 -12.36
N GLU A 206 -13.53 9.97 -11.92
CA GLU A 206 -12.67 10.45 -10.84
C GLU A 206 -11.63 11.47 -11.31
N SER A 207 -11.46 12.52 -10.51
CA SER A 207 -10.39 13.48 -10.72
C SER A 207 -9.05 12.87 -10.34
N ILE A 208 -7.98 13.27 -11.04
CA ILE A 208 -6.61 12.86 -10.67
C ILE A 208 -6.26 13.25 -9.24
N TYR A 209 -6.85 14.33 -8.72
CA TYR A 209 -6.64 14.77 -7.34
C TYR A 209 -7.28 13.81 -6.33
N SER A 210 -8.52 13.35 -6.58
CA SER A 210 -9.17 12.33 -5.74
C SER A 210 -8.36 11.03 -5.74
N VAL A 211 -7.88 10.61 -6.91
CA VAL A 211 -7.01 9.42 -7.04
C VAL A 211 -5.71 9.60 -6.24
N TYR A 212 -5.07 10.77 -6.35
CA TYR A 212 -3.90 11.10 -5.54
C TYR A 212 -4.18 11.01 -4.04
N GLN A 213 -5.31 11.54 -3.57
CA GLN A 213 -5.68 11.48 -2.15
C GLN A 213 -5.77 10.04 -1.64
N GLY A 214 -6.43 9.14 -2.39
CA GLY A 214 -6.52 7.73 -2.00
C GLY A 214 -5.18 7.00 -2.02
N ILE A 215 -4.34 7.23 -3.04
CA ILE A 215 -2.97 6.67 -3.10
C ILE A 215 -2.11 7.21 -1.96
N LYS A 216 -2.22 8.51 -1.67
CA LYS A 216 -1.49 9.14 -0.57
C LYS A 216 -1.91 8.54 0.77
N HIS A 217 -3.21 8.47 1.03
CA HIS A 217 -3.76 7.89 2.25
C HIS A 217 -3.27 6.45 2.43
N MET A 218 -3.27 5.64 1.37
CA MET A 218 -2.75 4.27 1.39
C MET A 218 -1.27 4.20 1.78
N ILE A 219 -0.40 4.96 1.10
CA ILE A 219 1.05 4.90 1.32
C ILE A 219 1.44 5.50 2.67
N ASP A 220 0.80 6.58 3.11
CA ASP A 220 1.01 7.14 4.45
C ASP A 220 0.68 6.09 5.52
N SER A 221 -0.48 5.42 5.43
CA SER A 221 -0.85 4.35 6.37
C SER A 221 0.16 3.19 6.37
N MET A 222 0.65 2.78 5.19
CA MET A 222 1.69 1.74 5.10
C MET A 222 2.97 2.14 5.84
N ILE A 223 3.38 3.41 5.74
CA ILE A 223 4.59 3.93 6.38
C ILE A 223 4.39 4.06 7.90
N ASP A 224 3.22 4.49 8.35
CA ASP A 224 2.90 4.61 9.77
C ASP A 224 3.03 3.26 10.49
N THR A 225 2.66 2.15 9.85
CA THR A 225 2.86 0.80 10.42
C THR A 225 4.32 0.38 10.55
N GLN A 226 5.26 1.07 9.88
CA GLN A 226 6.70 0.79 10.01
C GLN A 226 7.33 1.42 11.25
N GLY A 227 6.52 2.02 12.13
CA GLY A 227 6.96 2.45 13.47
C GLY A 227 7.85 3.69 13.44
N LEU A 228 7.68 4.56 12.44
CA LEU A 228 8.38 5.85 12.44
C LEU A 228 7.89 6.72 13.61
N PRO A 229 8.81 7.40 14.31
CA PRO A 229 8.44 8.25 15.43
C PRO A 229 7.62 9.45 14.90
N HIS A 230 6.34 9.50 15.26
CA HIS A 230 5.43 10.58 14.86
C HIS A 230 5.81 11.91 15.51
N ALA A 231 6.55 11.86 16.63
CA ALA A 231 7.16 13.01 17.28
C ALA A 231 8.37 12.58 18.10
N ILE A 232 9.44 13.39 18.08
CA ILE A 232 10.60 13.27 18.97
C ILE A 232 10.73 14.59 19.73
N HIS A 233 10.82 14.53 21.06
CA HIS A 233 11.06 15.70 21.89
C HIS A 233 12.30 15.51 22.76
N ILE A 234 13.32 16.33 22.50
CA ILE A 234 14.56 16.31 23.24
C ILE A 234 14.42 17.25 24.44
N THR A 235 14.69 16.73 25.64
CA THR A 235 14.68 17.49 26.88
C THR A 235 16.00 17.33 27.63
N THR A 236 16.20 18.18 28.62
CA THR A 236 17.32 18.12 29.55
C THR A 236 17.08 17.02 30.60
N ALA A 237 18.15 16.50 31.20
CA ALA A 237 18.11 15.28 32.03
C ALA A 237 17.23 15.39 33.30
N GLU A 238 16.91 16.60 33.75
CA GLU A 238 16.02 16.87 34.88
C GLU A 238 14.53 16.72 34.55
N ALA A 239 14.17 16.69 33.26
CA ALA A 239 12.79 16.54 32.84
C ALA A 239 12.38 15.07 32.85
N THR A 240 11.33 14.74 33.61
CA THR A 240 10.76 13.38 33.61
C THR A 240 10.18 13.03 32.24
N ASP A 241 10.22 11.75 31.87
CA ASP A 241 9.63 11.23 30.62
C ASP A 241 8.18 11.70 30.42
N ARG A 242 7.35 11.60 31.48
CA ARG A 242 5.95 12.06 31.47
C ARG A 242 5.83 13.55 31.16
N SER A 243 6.62 14.39 31.82
CA SER A 243 6.57 15.84 31.58
C SER A 243 7.06 16.21 30.18
N SER A 244 8.07 15.49 29.69
CA SER A 244 8.64 15.66 28.35
C SER A 244 7.64 15.26 27.26
N ALA A 245 6.98 14.11 27.42
CA ALA A 245 5.94 13.64 26.50
C ALA A 245 4.72 14.59 26.46
N VAL A 246 4.27 15.12 27.60
CA VAL A 246 3.19 16.14 27.59
C VAL A 246 3.64 17.41 26.86
N LYS A 247 4.88 17.85 27.07
CA LYS A 247 5.43 19.03 26.40
C LYS A 247 5.54 18.82 24.89
N MET A 248 5.96 17.63 24.45
CA MET A 248 5.93 17.22 23.05
C MET A 248 4.53 17.37 22.44
N VAL A 249 3.51 16.77 23.08
CA VAL A 249 2.13 16.82 22.59
C VAL A 249 1.58 18.24 22.58
N LYS A 250 1.94 19.08 23.57
CA LYS A 250 1.59 20.51 23.58
C LYS A 250 2.21 21.26 22.42
N ASN A 251 3.49 21.03 22.12
CA ASN A 251 4.19 21.68 21.03
C ASN A 251 3.68 21.23 19.65
N ALA A 252 3.31 19.95 19.53
CA ALA A 252 2.78 19.36 18.31
C ALA A 252 1.23 19.35 18.25
N LYS A 253 0.55 20.14 19.11
CA LYS A 253 -0.91 20.07 19.27
C LYS A 253 -1.68 20.20 17.96
N ALA A 254 -1.24 21.07 17.05
CA ALA A 254 -1.90 21.26 15.76
C ALA A 254 -1.82 20.00 14.87
N ASN A 255 -0.69 19.28 14.93
CA ASN A 255 -0.48 18.06 14.14
C ASN A 255 -1.14 16.82 14.78
N LEU A 256 -1.42 16.88 16.08
CA LEU A 256 -2.01 15.78 16.86
C LEU A 256 -3.50 16.02 17.18
N SER A 257 -4.17 16.95 16.52
CA SER A 257 -5.55 17.33 16.86
C SER A 257 -6.58 16.23 16.60
N GLU A 258 -6.31 15.33 15.65
CA GLU A 258 -7.18 14.22 15.28
C GLU A 258 -6.87 12.92 16.05
N VAL A 259 -5.83 12.92 16.88
CA VAL A 259 -5.45 11.74 17.68
C VAL A 259 -6.53 11.48 18.71
N LYS A 260 -7.12 10.27 18.68
CA LYS A 260 -8.22 9.88 19.58
C LYS A 260 -7.74 9.14 20.83
N ASN A 261 -6.66 8.36 20.71
CA ASN A 261 -6.10 7.56 21.80
C ASN A 261 -4.58 7.57 21.71
N ILE A 262 -3.90 7.66 22.85
CA ILE A 262 -2.45 7.48 22.96
C ILE A 262 -2.18 6.22 23.75
N LEU A 263 -1.47 5.29 23.13
CA LEU A 263 -0.96 4.08 23.76
C LEU A 263 0.37 4.39 24.45
N VAL A 264 0.50 4.02 25.72
CA VAL A 264 1.70 4.29 26.52
C VAL A 264 2.17 3.07 27.29
N ASP A 265 3.45 3.04 27.64
CA ASP A 265 4.00 2.01 28.52
C ASP A 265 3.52 2.14 29.97
N ALA A 266 3.83 1.12 30.79
CA ALA A 266 3.43 1.05 32.20
C ALA A 266 3.98 2.20 33.08
N GLY A 267 5.05 2.88 32.66
CA GLY A 267 5.63 4.04 33.33
C GLY A 267 4.80 5.33 33.22
N TYR A 268 3.83 5.37 32.31
CA TYR A 268 2.86 6.47 32.12
C TYR A 268 1.53 6.24 32.84
N THR A 269 1.47 5.27 33.77
CA THR A 269 0.28 5.00 34.58
C THR A 269 -0.14 6.19 35.45
N GLY A 270 -1.45 6.30 35.68
CA GLY A 270 -2.08 7.30 36.56
C GLY A 270 -2.77 8.46 35.84
N GLU A 271 -3.60 9.20 36.57
CA GLU A 271 -4.47 10.25 35.99
C GLU A 271 -3.70 11.47 35.48
N ASN A 272 -2.55 11.81 36.06
CA ASN A 272 -1.83 13.06 35.74
C ASN A 272 -1.39 13.18 34.28
N PHE A 273 -0.98 12.08 33.65
CA PHE A 273 -0.60 12.10 32.23
C PHE A 273 -1.86 12.09 31.35
N ALA A 274 -2.79 11.17 31.59
CA ALA A 274 -4.05 11.05 30.86
C ALA A 274 -4.87 12.35 30.86
N THR A 275 -5.01 13.00 32.02
CA THR A 275 -5.72 14.29 32.15
C THR A 275 -5.03 15.40 31.36
N GLN A 276 -3.69 15.43 31.32
CA GLN A 276 -2.96 16.43 30.54
C GLN A 276 -3.10 16.22 29.03
N ILE A 277 -3.06 14.96 28.57
CA ILE A 277 -3.31 14.63 27.17
C ILE A 277 -4.74 15.02 26.78
N LYS A 278 -5.74 14.61 27.57
CA LYS A 278 -7.15 14.97 27.36
C LYS A 278 -7.37 16.48 27.32
N LYS A 279 -6.69 17.24 28.18
CA LYS A 279 -6.75 18.71 28.16
C LYS A 279 -6.08 19.33 26.93
N THR A 280 -5.04 18.68 26.39
CA THR A 280 -4.22 19.25 25.31
C THR A 280 -4.84 18.97 23.93
N ILE A 281 -5.20 17.72 23.66
CA ILE A 281 -5.67 17.24 22.35
C ILE A 281 -7.00 16.45 22.42
N VAL A 282 -7.65 16.33 23.58
CA VAL A 282 -8.93 15.60 23.75
C VAL A 282 -8.82 14.09 23.50
N ALA A 283 -7.61 13.54 23.40
CA ALA A 283 -7.37 12.10 23.30
C ALA A 283 -7.50 11.38 24.64
N THR A 284 -7.87 10.10 24.59
CA THR A 284 -7.73 9.16 25.71
C THR A 284 -6.29 8.65 25.83
N VAL A 285 -5.96 8.05 26.96
CA VAL A 285 -4.69 7.35 27.17
C VAL A 285 -4.97 5.95 27.65
N GLU A 286 -4.33 4.97 27.01
CA GLU A 286 -4.41 3.57 27.36
C GLU A 286 -3.02 3.02 27.65
N VAL A 287 -2.88 2.33 28.79
CA VAL A 287 -1.62 1.74 29.21
C VAL A 287 -1.53 0.33 28.66
N ILE A 288 -0.56 0.07 27.78
CA ILE A 288 -0.29 -1.26 27.28
C ILE A 288 0.69 -1.96 28.21
N LYS A 289 0.27 -3.10 28.76
CA LYS A 289 1.18 -4.02 29.45
C LYS A 289 1.88 -4.86 28.38
N GLN A 290 3.19 -4.71 28.24
CA GLN A 290 3.98 -5.71 27.51
C GLN A 290 3.83 -7.05 28.24
N LYS A 291 3.38 -8.08 27.52
CA LYS A 291 3.42 -9.47 27.98
C LYS A 291 4.83 -10.02 27.88
#